data_AF-A0A074WIZ9-F1
#
_entry.id   AF-A0A074WIZ9-F1
#
_cell.length_a   1.000
_cell.length_b   1.000
_cell.length_c   1.000
_cell.angle_alpha   90.00
_cell.angle_beta   90.00
_cell.angle_gamma   90.00
#
_symmetry.space_group_name_H-M   'P 1'
#
loop_
_entity.id
_entity.type
_entity.pdbx_description
1 polymer ?
#
loop_
_entity_poly.entity_id
_entity_poly.type
_entity_poly.pdbx_seq_one_letter_code
_entity_poly.pdbx_strand_id
1 'polypeptide(L)'
;MLVHLISLLAPLIGIAAAQCPDYLDYATLKHQPYSEGVRNLSYQRPDPACRTFDLPLLENKIIPHVMHAVPDPDLFRLFLNAYPNTLDTAVRWKGYAADSADEELTFLVTGDIDAMWLRDSANQMQSYLPLLTANSSVDSLASLFRGVINLQARYLLTSPYCNAFQPPVESGIAPAQNPSASEDHVFPTYNNSSVFECKYELDSLAAFLQISSDYYNATGDVAFFGKYHWVEAINHLFEIFETLSAAATYEPDGRVQNSSYTFTRVSNRATETLSNDGLGNPYRGETGLLRSAFRPSDDATIYQYLIPANMMLAHYLEATAPIMLALNGSTCSVTSAQMIQLAATIRRGIAEYGIVTIGGKQVYAYEVDGYGSANIMDDANIPSLLSAPFLGYLDVNDEVYQNTRALLLSDRNPYFMRGPVISAVGGPHNGPGYAWPMASIVRILTSDNDTEITEQLGMILNSTDGLGLIHESINTFNQTDYTRQWFSWANGLFGQMILDLQDRKPQILAQSFQ
;
A
#
# COMPACT_ATOMS: atom_id res chain seq x y z
N MET A 1 6.98 48.92 -62.00
CA MET A 1 6.83 47.49 -61.66
C MET A 1 8.13 47.03 -61.03
N LEU A 2 8.23 47.01 -59.71
CA LEU A 2 9.21 46.21 -59.00
C LEU A 2 8.59 45.89 -57.64
N VAL A 3 8.23 44.62 -57.46
CA VAL A 3 7.57 44.07 -56.27
C VAL A 3 8.67 43.78 -55.23
N HIS A 4 8.53 44.33 -54.03
CA HIS A 4 9.34 43.93 -52.87
C HIS A 4 8.81 42.62 -52.30
N LEU A 5 9.62 41.56 -52.36
CA LEU A 5 9.42 40.33 -51.60
C LEU A 5 10.16 40.49 -50.26
N ILE A 6 9.41 40.63 -49.17
CA ILE A 6 9.94 40.53 -47.81
C ILE A 6 9.78 39.06 -47.40
N SER A 7 10.89 38.33 -47.29
CA SER A 7 10.93 37.00 -46.70
C SER A 7 10.85 37.12 -45.18
N LEU A 8 9.71 36.74 -44.59
CA LEU A 8 9.58 36.51 -43.16
C LEU A 8 10.31 35.21 -42.80
N LEU A 9 11.45 35.33 -42.11
CA LEU A 9 12.03 34.25 -41.32
C LEU A 9 11.26 34.17 -39.99
N ALA A 10 10.38 33.18 -39.86
CA ALA A 10 9.79 32.82 -38.58
C ALA A 10 10.84 32.10 -37.72
N PRO A 11 11.03 32.46 -36.44
CA PRO A 11 11.88 31.68 -35.55
C PRO A 11 11.12 30.39 -35.20
N LEU A 12 11.63 29.26 -35.67
CA LEU A 12 11.30 27.94 -35.12
C LEU A 12 11.88 27.88 -33.69
N ILE A 13 11.09 28.32 -32.72
CA ILE A 13 11.31 27.94 -31.32
C ILE A 13 10.84 26.50 -31.21
N GLY A 14 11.73 25.56 -31.53
CA GLY A 14 11.54 24.17 -31.16
C GLY A 14 11.53 24.09 -29.64
N ILE A 15 10.38 23.81 -29.05
CA ILE A 15 10.31 23.32 -27.68
C ILE A 15 11.02 21.97 -27.73
N ALA A 16 12.28 21.92 -27.32
CA ALA A 16 12.92 20.65 -27.02
C ALA A 16 12.08 20.03 -25.90
N ALA A 17 11.36 18.95 -26.20
CA ALA A 17 10.75 18.14 -25.15
C ALA A 17 11.87 17.76 -24.19
N ALA A 18 11.72 18.06 -22.90
CA ALA A 18 12.69 17.65 -21.90
C ALA A 18 12.86 16.13 -22.01
N GLN A 19 14.09 15.68 -22.23
CA GLN A 19 14.39 14.25 -22.25
C GLN A 19 14.45 13.78 -20.80
N CYS A 20 13.30 13.38 -20.26
CA CYS A 20 13.19 12.88 -18.90
C CYS A 20 13.81 11.49 -18.82
N PRO A 21 14.80 11.25 -17.92
CA PRO A 21 15.35 9.93 -17.73
C PRO A 21 14.28 9.00 -17.13
N ASP A 22 14.39 7.71 -17.42
CA ASP A 22 13.60 6.70 -16.72
C ASP A 22 13.95 6.73 -15.22
N TYR A 23 12.94 6.78 -14.35
CA TYR A 23 13.20 6.96 -12.92
C TYR A 23 13.79 5.72 -12.27
N LEU A 24 13.54 4.52 -12.81
CA LEU A 24 14.15 3.28 -12.33
C LEU A 24 15.67 3.37 -12.45
N ASP A 25 16.16 3.80 -13.61
CA ASP A 25 17.60 4.02 -13.83
C ASP A 25 18.11 5.20 -13.00
N TYR A 26 17.35 6.31 -12.96
CA TYR A 26 17.73 7.52 -12.23
C TYR A 26 17.97 7.25 -10.73
N ALA A 27 17.08 6.49 -10.09
CA ALA A 27 17.14 6.20 -8.65
C ALA A 27 18.34 5.33 -8.24
N THR A 28 19.04 4.71 -9.19
CA THR A 28 20.26 3.92 -8.91
C THR A 28 21.51 4.78 -8.73
N LEU A 29 21.46 6.05 -9.12
CA LEU A 29 22.62 6.94 -9.19
C LEU A 29 22.57 8.03 -8.12
N LYS A 30 23.76 8.54 -7.75
CA LYS A 30 23.90 9.68 -6.85
C LYS A 30 23.96 10.98 -7.66
N HIS A 31 23.08 11.92 -7.33
CA HIS A 31 22.94 13.23 -7.99
C HIS A 31 23.18 14.38 -7.02
N GLN A 32 23.82 15.42 -7.55
CA GLN A 32 24.00 16.70 -6.87
C GLN A 32 22.72 17.54 -6.92
N PRO A 33 22.51 18.48 -5.98
CA PRO A 33 23.38 18.78 -4.84
C PRO A 33 23.19 17.79 -3.68
N TYR A 34 24.29 17.31 -3.10
CA TYR A 34 24.25 16.50 -1.88
C TYR A 34 23.76 17.30 -0.66
N SER A 35 23.18 16.63 0.33
CA SER A 35 22.92 17.26 1.64
C SER A 35 24.23 17.66 2.33
N GLU A 36 24.17 18.66 3.18
CA GLU A 36 25.34 19.20 3.91
C GLU A 36 25.70 18.38 5.18
N GLY A 37 24.98 17.29 5.43
CA GLY A 37 25.23 16.41 6.58
C GLY A 37 26.30 15.36 6.34
N VAL A 38 26.65 14.63 7.40
CA VAL A 38 27.71 13.61 7.41
C VAL A 38 27.42 12.44 6.45
N ARG A 39 26.15 12.18 6.13
CA ARG A 39 25.77 11.11 5.20
C ARG A 39 25.82 11.55 3.74
N ASN A 40 25.85 12.85 3.47
CA ASN A 40 26.00 13.40 2.12
C ASN A 40 24.97 12.80 1.14
N LEU A 41 23.69 12.78 1.55
CA LEU A 41 22.61 12.13 0.82
C LEU A 41 22.38 12.79 -0.55
N SER A 42 22.20 11.95 -1.57
CA SER A 42 21.84 12.34 -2.94
C SER A 42 20.55 13.15 -3.00
N TYR A 43 20.47 14.07 -3.96
CA TYR A 43 19.17 14.58 -4.42
C TYR A 43 18.52 13.53 -5.33
N GLN A 44 17.23 13.23 -5.16
CA GLN A 44 16.55 12.17 -5.92
C GLN A 44 15.22 12.58 -6.53
N ARG A 45 14.83 13.86 -6.44
CA ARG A 45 13.65 14.32 -7.17
C ARG A 45 13.99 14.51 -8.65
N PRO A 46 13.13 14.10 -9.58
CA PRO A 46 13.28 14.48 -10.98
C PRO A 46 13.38 15.99 -11.16
N ASP A 47 13.94 16.41 -12.30
CA ASP A 47 13.80 17.78 -12.78
C ASP A 47 12.32 18.18 -12.74
N PRO A 48 11.95 19.42 -12.35
CA PRO A 48 10.56 19.84 -12.29
C PRO A 48 9.77 19.57 -13.57
N ALA A 49 10.38 19.66 -14.76
CA ALA A 49 9.71 19.37 -16.03
C ALA A 49 9.41 17.87 -16.26
N CYS A 50 9.98 17.00 -15.43
CA CYS A 50 9.85 15.54 -15.49
C CYS A 50 8.99 14.95 -14.38
N ARG A 51 8.44 15.78 -13.49
CA ARG A 51 7.54 15.32 -12.42
C ARG A 51 6.19 14.97 -13.01
N THR A 52 5.64 13.84 -12.59
CA THR A 52 4.38 13.32 -13.15
C THR A 52 3.13 14.05 -12.65
N PHE A 53 3.22 14.71 -11.49
CA PHE A 53 2.13 15.49 -10.92
C PHE A 53 2.66 16.60 -10.01
N ASP A 54 2.24 17.84 -10.28
CA ASP A 54 2.60 18.99 -9.46
C ASP A 54 1.52 19.29 -8.42
N LEU A 55 1.91 19.35 -7.15
CA LEU A 55 1.03 19.77 -6.05
C LEU A 55 1.54 21.07 -5.41
N PRO A 56 1.02 22.26 -5.81
CA PRO A 56 1.51 23.54 -5.31
C PRO A 56 1.46 23.70 -3.78
N LEU A 57 0.51 23.05 -3.11
CA LEU A 57 0.43 23.05 -1.65
C LEU A 57 1.68 22.42 -1.01
N LEU A 58 2.13 21.29 -1.58
CA LEU A 58 3.30 20.56 -1.11
C LEU A 58 4.57 21.39 -1.29
N GLU A 59 4.80 21.91 -2.50
CA GLU A 59 5.99 22.71 -2.83
C GLU A 59 6.07 24.01 -2.04
N ASN A 60 4.97 24.76 -1.96
CA ASN A 60 5.01 26.14 -1.46
C ASN A 60 4.74 26.27 0.03
N LYS A 61 4.20 25.23 0.68
CA LYS A 61 3.85 25.30 2.11
C LYS A 61 4.44 24.16 2.92
N ILE A 62 4.19 22.91 2.52
CA ILE A 62 4.55 21.75 3.35
C ILE A 62 6.07 21.56 3.39
N ILE A 63 6.75 21.55 2.23
CA ILE A 63 8.21 21.41 2.18
C ILE A 63 8.91 22.53 2.98
N PRO A 64 8.60 23.83 2.78
CA PRO A 64 9.19 24.89 3.59
C PRO A 64 8.88 24.75 5.10
N HIS A 65 7.68 24.31 5.45
CA HIS A 65 7.30 24.12 6.85
C HIS A 65 8.12 23.00 7.52
N VAL A 66 8.27 21.86 6.85
CA VAL A 66 9.08 20.74 7.35
C VAL A 66 10.57 21.12 7.40
N MET A 67 11.07 21.86 6.41
CA MET A 67 12.44 22.38 6.41
C MET A 67 12.75 23.21 7.67
N HIS A 68 11.78 23.97 8.19
CA HIS A 68 11.94 24.73 9.42
C HIS A 68 11.88 23.86 10.69
N ALA A 69 11.13 22.75 10.66
CA ALA A 69 10.98 21.84 11.79
C ALA A 69 12.10 20.78 11.88
N VAL A 70 12.76 20.49 10.76
CA VAL A 70 13.81 19.47 10.62
C VAL A 70 15.14 20.17 10.30
N PRO A 71 15.91 20.62 11.31
CA PRO A 71 17.20 21.30 11.09
C PRO A 71 18.30 20.33 10.64
N ASP A 72 18.12 19.01 10.82
CA ASP A 72 19.07 18.02 10.34
C ASP A 72 19.04 17.93 8.79
N PRO A 73 20.17 18.23 8.11
CA PRO A 73 20.17 18.35 6.66
C PRO A 73 20.01 17.01 5.92
N ASP A 74 20.45 15.89 6.52
CA ASP A 74 20.27 14.57 5.92
C ASP A 74 18.83 14.10 6.09
N LEU A 75 18.24 14.29 7.26
CA LEU A 75 16.85 13.93 7.51
C LEU A 75 15.90 14.75 6.62
N PHE A 76 16.14 16.06 6.49
CA PHE A 76 15.36 16.89 5.58
C PHE A 76 15.56 16.47 4.11
N ARG A 77 16.79 16.12 3.69
CA ARG A 77 17.03 15.61 2.32
C ARG A 77 16.25 14.33 2.07
N LEU A 78 16.23 13.39 3.01
CA LEU A 78 15.46 12.15 2.89
C LEU A 78 13.95 12.45 2.78
N PHE A 79 13.40 13.33 3.61
CA PHE A 79 12.01 13.76 3.50
C PHE A 79 11.71 14.39 2.12
N LEU A 80 12.56 15.31 1.68
CA LEU A 80 12.39 16.02 0.41
C LEU A 80 12.39 15.06 -0.79
N ASN A 81 13.24 14.03 -0.76
CA ASN A 81 13.28 13.02 -1.81
C ASN A 81 12.09 12.05 -1.74
N ALA A 82 11.75 11.60 -0.52
CA ALA A 82 10.82 10.50 -0.32
C ALA A 82 9.34 10.96 -0.38
N TYR A 83 8.98 12.02 0.33
CA TYR A 83 7.56 12.36 0.47
C TYR A 83 6.84 12.68 -0.86
N PRO A 84 7.39 13.50 -1.78
CA PRO A 84 6.74 13.74 -3.07
C PRO A 84 6.97 12.60 -4.09
N ASN A 85 7.67 11.51 -3.75
CA ASN A 85 8.14 10.53 -4.73
C ASN A 85 7.01 9.93 -5.58
N THR A 86 5.86 9.60 -4.98
CA THR A 86 4.70 9.12 -5.75
C THR A 86 4.21 10.15 -6.74
N LEU A 87 4.03 11.40 -6.32
CA LEU A 87 3.56 12.48 -7.21
C LEU A 87 4.58 12.79 -8.31
N ASP A 88 5.87 12.79 -7.95
CA ASP A 88 6.96 13.08 -8.86
C ASP A 88 7.15 11.98 -9.92
N THR A 89 6.86 10.70 -9.61
CA THR A 89 7.34 9.57 -10.42
C THR A 89 6.33 8.47 -10.74
N ALA A 90 5.30 8.30 -9.92
CA ALA A 90 4.41 7.13 -9.97
C ALA A 90 3.02 7.43 -10.54
N VAL A 91 2.67 8.70 -10.78
CA VAL A 91 1.43 9.09 -11.50
C VAL A 91 1.62 8.85 -12.99
N ARG A 92 1.62 7.59 -13.38
CA ARG A 92 2.04 7.17 -14.73
C ARG A 92 1.08 7.64 -15.81
N TRP A 93 -0.21 7.71 -15.50
CA TRP A 93 -1.20 8.29 -16.40
C TRP A 93 -2.40 8.85 -15.65
N LYS A 94 -2.94 9.95 -16.17
CA LYS A 94 -4.20 10.56 -15.72
C LYS A 94 -5.03 10.94 -16.93
N GLY A 95 -6.32 10.67 -16.87
CA GLY A 95 -7.26 11.03 -17.92
C GLY A 95 -8.69 10.75 -17.51
N TYR A 96 -9.50 10.40 -18.50
CA TYR A 96 -10.92 10.10 -18.34
C TYR A 96 -11.26 8.78 -19.00
N ALA A 97 -12.33 8.15 -18.52
CA ALA A 97 -12.88 6.98 -19.19
C ALA A 97 -13.34 7.31 -20.62
N ALA A 98 -13.15 6.38 -21.55
CA ALA A 98 -13.49 6.61 -22.96
C ALA A 98 -15.00 6.80 -23.19
N ASP A 99 -15.82 6.19 -22.34
CA ASP A 99 -17.28 6.17 -22.38
C ASP A 99 -17.93 7.19 -21.43
N SER A 100 -17.14 7.90 -20.61
CA SER A 100 -17.62 8.88 -19.65
C SER A 100 -16.68 10.08 -19.55
N ALA A 101 -17.11 11.22 -20.10
CA ALA A 101 -16.28 12.41 -20.31
C ALA A 101 -15.80 13.10 -19.02
N ASP A 102 -16.36 12.75 -17.86
CA ASP A 102 -16.00 13.33 -16.57
C ASP A 102 -15.61 12.28 -15.51
N GLU A 103 -15.58 11.00 -15.85
CA GLU A 103 -15.04 9.94 -15.00
C GLU A 103 -13.53 10.00 -15.01
N GLU A 104 -12.96 10.68 -14.02
CA GLU A 104 -11.50 10.75 -13.84
C GLU A 104 -10.95 9.34 -13.61
N LEU A 105 -9.80 9.06 -14.22
CA LEU A 105 -9.02 7.85 -14.04
C LEU A 105 -7.57 8.23 -13.73
N THR A 106 -6.95 7.55 -12.78
CA THR A 106 -5.55 7.74 -12.41
C THR A 106 -4.88 6.40 -12.23
N PHE A 107 -3.90 6.12 -13.08
CA PHE A 107 -3.11 4.90 -13.04
C PHE A 107 -1.81 5.17 -12.27
N LEU A 108 -1.71 4.57 -11.09
CA LEU A 108 -0.55 4.67 -10.20
C LEU A 108 0.27 3.40 -10.26
N VAL A 109 1.54 3.52 -10.61
CA VAL A 109 2.47 2.39 -10.61
C VAL A 109 3.11 2.21 -9.23
N THR A 110 3.49 0.99 -8.88
CA THR A 110 4.20 0.73 -7.60
C THR A 110 5.57 1.39 -7.56
N GLY A 111 6.14 1.62 -8.73
CA GLY A 111 7.42 2.23 -9.00
C GLY A 111 8.01 1.59 -10.24
N ASP A 112 8.97 0.70 -10.03
CA ASP A 112 9.77 -0.03 -11.02
C ASP A 112 9.02 -0.91 -12.04
N ILE A 113 7.68 -1.02 -11.96
CA ILE A 113 6.86 -1.84 -12.84
C ILE A 113 5.63 -1.03 -13.30
N ASP A 114 5.34 -1.02 -14.61
CA ASP A 114 4.15 -0.41 -15.22
C ASP A 114 2.86 -1.22 -14.93
N ALA A 115 2.58 -1.47 -13.65
CA ALA A 115 1.39 -2.15 -13.15
C ALA A 115 0.91 -1.51 -11.84
N MET A 116 -0.40 -1.57 -11.61
CA MET A 116 -1.06 -0.96 -10.45
C MET A 116 -1.58 -2.04 -9.52
N TRP A 117 -0.97 -2.12 -8.34
CA TRP A 117 -1.52 -2.90 -7.22
C TRP A 117 -2.61 -2.09 -6.53
N LEU A 118 -3.72 -2.75 -6.18
CA LEU A 118 -4.80 -2.11 -5.42
C LEU A 118 -4.30 -1.61 -4.06
N ARG A 119 -3.52 -2.44 -3.36
CA ARG A 119 -2.85 -2.10 -2.10
C ARG A 119 -1.92 -0.89 -2.27
N ASP A 120 -0.91 -1.00 -3.14
CA ASP A 120 0.12 0.03 -3.27
C ASP A 120 -0.48 1.37 -3.65
N SER A 121 -1.38 1.40 -4.65
CA SER A 121 -2.01 2.65 -5.08
C SER A 121 -2.87 3.30 -4.01
N ALA A 122 -3.58 2.52 -3.18
CA ALA A 122 -4.31 3.06 -2.03
C ALA A 122 -3.37 3.65 -0.97
N ASN A 123 -2.29 2.93 -0.61
CA ASN A 123 -1.36 3.39 0.43
C ASN A 123 -0.42 4.53 -0.03
N GLN A 124 -0.08 4.58 -1.31
CA GLN A 124 0.55 5.73 -1.95
C GLN A 124 -0.33 6.98 -1.80
N MET A 125 -1.64 6.87 -2.02
CA MET A 125 -2.57 7.98 -1.80
C MET A 125 -2.75 8.32 -0.31
N GLN A 126 -2.84 7.30 0.56
CA GLN A 126 -2.93 7.46 2.02
C GLN A 126 -1.81 8.34 2.57
N SER A 127 -0.60 8.25 2.01
CA SER A 127 0.55 9.07 2.41
C SER A 127 0.27 10.59 2.27
N TYR A 128 -0.59 10.98 1.34
CA TYR A 128 -1.00 12.36 1.11
C TYR A 128 -2.35 12.73 1.76
N LEU A 129 -2.98 11.81 2.49
CA LEU A 129 -4.22 12.08 3.22
C LEU A 129 -4.14 13.32 4.13
N PRO A 130 -3.03 13.61 4.84
CA PRO A 130 -2.92 14.85 5.63
C PRO A 130 -3.05 16.14 4.82
N LEU A 131 -2.86 16.08 3.49
CA LEU A 131 -2.94 17.22 2.57
C LEU A 131 -4.24 17.24 1.77
N LEU A 132 -5.06 16.19 1.87
CA LEU A 132 -6.29 16.04 1.10
C LEU A 132 -7.36 17.00 1.64
N THR A 133 -7.90 17.81 0.74
CA THR A 133 -9.04 18.69 1.00
C THR A 133 -10.01 18.61 -0.15
N ALA A 134 -11.29 18.86 0.10
CA ALA A 134 -12.30 18.97 -0.97
C ALA A 134 -11.85 19.96 -2.05
N ASN A 135 -11.71 19.48 -3.29
CA ASN A 135 -11.30 20.29 -4.42
C ASN A 135 -11.78 19.65 -5.73
N SER A 136 -12.49 20.43 -6.56
CA SER A 136 -13.04 19.98 -7.84
C SER A 136 -12.09 20.19 -9.02
N SER A 137 -10.94 20.85 -8.82
CA SER A 137 -9.94 21.01 -9.87
C SER A 137 -9.40 19.65 -10.31
N VAL A 138 -9.20 19.51 -11.62
CA VAL A 138 -8.60 18.31 -12.25
C VAL A 138 -7.12 18.16 -11.89
N ASP A 139 -6.45 19.24 -11.48
CA ASP A 139 -5.04 19.21 -11.08
C ASP A 139 -4.89 19.17 -9.55
N SER A 140 -5.95 18.77 -8.84
CA SER A 140 -5.93 18.67 -7.38
C SER A 140 -5.60 17.26 -6.90
N LEU A 141 -5.09 17.16 -5.67
CA LEU A 141 -4.93 15.86 -5.00
C LEU A 141 -6.26 15.08 -4.93
N ALA A 142 -7.39 15.78 -4.73
CA ALA A 142 -8.70 15.15 -4.73
C ALA A 142 -9.06 14.51 -6.09
N SER A 143 -8.59 15.06 -7.22
CA SER A 143 -8.74 14.43 -8.55
C SER A 143 -7.97 13.12 -8.67
N LEU A 144 -6.77 13.03 -8.06
CA LEU A 144 -6.03 11.77 -8.02
C LEU A 144 -6.78 10.71 -7.21
N PHE A 145 -7.30 11.04 -6.03
CA PHE A 145 -8.09 10.11 -5.23
C PHE A 145 -9.32 9.60 -6.00
N ARG A 146 -10.11 10.50 -6.59
CA ARG A 146 -11.27 10.11 -7.41
C ARG A 146 -10.87 9.22 -8.58
N GLY A 147 -9.77 9.57 -9.27
CA GLY A 147 -9.24 8.80 -10.38
C GLY A 147 -8.78 7.40 -10.02
N VAL A 148 -8.12 7.24 -8.87
CA VAL A 148 -7.71 5.93 -8.34
C VAL A 148 -8.93 5.11 -7.94
N ILE A 149 -9.88 5.70 -7.20
CA ILE A 149 -11.11 5.01 -6.76
C ILE A 149 -11.90 4.48 -7.97
N ASN A 150 -12.13 5.32 -8.99
CA ASN A 150 -12.86 4.89 -10.19
C ASN A 150 -12.13 3.76 -10.92
N LEU A 151 -10.81 3.87 -11.07
CA LEU A 151 -10.03 2.86 -11.77
C LEU A 151 -9.99 1.53 -11.00
N GLN A 152 -9.79 1.56 -9.69
CA GLN A 152 -9.87 0.37 -8.84
C GLN A 152 -11.26 -0.28 -8.89
N ALA A 153 -12.35 0.51 -8.91
CA ALA A 153 -13.70 -0.02 -9.05
C ALA A 153 -13.87 -0.84 -10.35
N ARG A 154 -13.38 -0.33 -11.49
CA ARG A 154 -13.40 -1.03 -12.78
C ARG A 154 -12.62 -2.35 -12.75
N TYR A 155 -11.46 -2.34 -12.12
CA TYR A 155 -10.63 -3.54 -11.93
C TYR A 155 -11.33 -4.62 -11.10
N LEU A 156 -11.93 -4.22 -9.97
CA LEU A 156 -12.64 -5.13 -9.08
C LEU A 156 -13.90 -5.71 -9.69
N LEU A 157 -14.60 -4.98 -10.55
CA LEU A 157 -15.73 -5.52 -11.32
C LEU A 157 -15.32 -6.57 -12.36
N THR A 158 -14.05 -6.56 -12.78
CA THR A 158 -13.55 -7.46 -13.82
C THR A 158 -12.84 -8.68 -13.24
N SER A 159 -11.98 -8.50 -12.25
CA SER A 159 -11.14 -9.57 -11.71
C SER A 159 -10.84 -9.33 -10.22
N PRO A 160 -11.84 -9.51 -9.35
CA PRO A 160 -11.77 -9.15 -7.93
C PRO A 160 -10.79 -10.00 -7.12
N TYR A 161 -10.37 -11.16 -7.64
CA TYR A 161 -9.38 -12.02 -6.99
C TYR A 161 -7.93 -11.67 -7.36
N CYS A 162 -7.71 -10.64 -8.19
CA CYS A 162 -6.38 -10.27 -8.63
C CYS A 162 -5.87 -9.02 -7.89
N ASN A 163 -4.59 -9.03 -7.51
CA ASN A 163 -3.93 -7.96 -6.77
C ASN A 163 -3.43 -6.82 -7.68
N ALA A 164 -3.02 -7.13 -8.92
CA ALA A 164 -2.31 -6.20 -9.79
C ALA A 164 -2.89 -6.10 -11.21
N PHE A 165 -3.00 -4.88 -11.72
CA PHE A 165 -3.68 -4.58 -12.98
C PHE A 165 -2.81 -3.83 -13.98
N GLN A 166 -3.11 -4.06 -15.26
CA GLN A 166 -2.47 -3.40 -16.39
C GLN A 166 -2.97 -1.95 -16.54
N PRO A 167 -2.23 -1.08 -17.26
CA PRO A 167 -2.69 0.26 -17.58
C PRO A 167 -4.10 0.26 -18.22
N PRO A 168 -4.97 1.24 -17.90
CA PRO A 168 -6.26 1.36 -18.56
C PRO A 168 -6.06 1.57 -20.06
N VAL A 169 -6.94 1.03 -20.88
CA VAL A 169 -6.84 1.09 -22.35
C VAL A 169 -6.77 2.53 -22.87
N GLU A 170 -7.42 3.47 -22.17
CA GLU A 170 -7.43 4.91 -22.45
C GLU A 170 -6.04 5.55 -22.33
N SER A 171 -5.12 4.93 -21.58
CA SER A 171 -3.76 5.45 -21.41
C SER A 171 -2.89 5.29 -22.66
N GLY A 172 -3.21 4.32 -23.53
CA GLY A 172 -2.34 3.93 -24.65
C GLY A 172 -1.00 3.32 -24.22
N ILE A 173 -0.77 3.09 -22.92
CA ILE A 173 0.41 2.41 -22.40
C ILE A 173 0.25 0.91 -22.67
N ALA A 174 1.29 0.28 -23.19
CA ALA A 174 1.27 -1.15 -23.47
C ALA A 174 1.22 -1.94 -22.15
N PRO A 175 0.48 -3.08 -22.10
CA PRO A 175 0.53 -3.98 -20.95
C PRO A 175 1.96 -4.39 -20.61
N ALA A 176 2.32 -4.28 -19.34
CA ALA A 176 3.59 -4.74 -18.83
C ALA A 176 3.66 -6.28 -18.86
N GLN A 177 4.85 -6.82 -19.13
CA GLN A 177 5.06 -8.27 -19.12
C GLN A 177 5.36 -8.74 -17.69
N ASN A 178 4.57 -9.69 -17.20
CA ASN A 178 4.92 -10.47 -16.02
C ASN A 178 5.43 -11.85 -16.48
N PRO A 179 6.76 -12.08 -16.49
CA PRO A 179 7.31 -13.36 -16.95
C PRO A 179 6.84 -14.53 -16.07
N SER A 180 6.65 -14.29 -14.78
CA SER A 180 6.20 -15.29 -13.81
C SER A 180 4.74 -15.68 -13.99
N ALA A 181 3.89 -14.77 -14.47
CA ALA A 181 2.45 -15.04 -14.62
C ALA A 181 2.07 -15.81 -15.88
N SER A 182 3.01 -15.99 -16.83
CA SER A 182 2.73 -16.68 -18.10
C SER A 182 2.42 -18.18 -17.93
N GLU A 183 2.85 -18.76 -16.81
CA GLU A 183 2.66 -20.18 -16.45
C GLU A 183 1.67 -20.35 -15.30
N ASP A 184 0.98 -19.28 -14.87
CA ASP A 184 0.03 -19.36 -13.77
C ASP A 184 -1.24 -20.12 -14.20
N HIS A 185 -1.69 -21.03 -13.35
CA HIS A 185 -3.01 -21.64 -13.45
C HIS A 185 -3.91 -21.08 -12.36
N VAL A 186 -4.84 -20.23 -12.75
CA VAL A 186 -5.73 -19.50 -11.84
C VAL A 186 -7.19 -19.76 -12.18
N PHE A 187 -7.99 -19.98 -11.13
CA PHE A 187 -9.44 -19.94 -11.20
C PHE A 187 -9.94 -18.86 -10.23
N PRO A 188 -10.90 -18.00 -10.62
CA PRO A 188 -11.43 -17.84 -11.98
C PRO A 188 -10.35 -17.39 -12.97
N THR A 189 -10.51 -17.72 -14.25
CA THR A 189 -9.57 -17.30 -15.30
C THR A 189 -9.65 -15.78 -15.51
N TYR A 190 -8.53 -15.15 -15.83
CA TYR A 190 -8.43 -13.71 -16.08
C TYR A 190 -7.77 -13.41 -17.43
N ASN A 191 -7.75 -12.14 -17.83
CA ASN A 191 -7.13 -11.68 -19.07
C ASN A 191 -5.84 -10.89 -18.78
N ASN A 192 -4.70 -11.40 -19.26
CA ASN A 192 -3.38 -10.77 -19.09
C ASN A 192 -3.25 -9.37 -19.72
N SER A 193 -4.16 -8.98 -20.62
CA SER A 193 -4.23 -7.62 -21.16
C SER A 193 -4.85 -6.62 -20.17
N SER A 194 -5.49 -7.09 -19.10
CA SER A 194 -6.15 -6.26 -18.08
C SER A 194 -5.57 -6.49 -16.68
N VAL A 195 -5.06 -7.69 -16.40
CA VAL A 195 -4.47 -8.09 -15.12
C VAL A 195 -2.97 -8.34 -15.32
N PHE A 196 -2.16 -7.79 -14.43
CA PHE A 196 -0.71 -8.01 -14.40
C PHE A 196 -0.35 -9.25 -13.58
N GLU A 197 -1.00 -9.42 -12.43
CA GLU A 197 -0.85 -10.59 -11.56
C GLU A 197 -2.17 -10.87 -10.84
N CYS A 198 -2.47 -12.16 -10.63
CA CYS A 198 -3.71 -12.58 -10.00
C CYS A 198 -3.51 -13.40 -8.72
N LYS A 199 -2.72 -12.86 -7.79
CA LYS A 199 -2.61 -13.39 -6.42
C LYS A 199 -3.76 -12.82 -5.59
N TYR A 200 -4.59 -13.69 -5.02
CA TYR A 200 -5.72 -13.25 -4.20
C TYR A 200 -5.27 -12.84 -2.80
N GLU A 201 -5.43 -11.56 -2.53
CA GLU A 201 -5.04 -10.88 -1.30
C GLU A 201 -6.26 -10.17 -0.72
N LEU A 202 -6.64 -10.54 0.50
CA LEU A 202 -7.79 -9.94 1.17
C LEU A 202 -7.58 -8.43 1.40
N ASP A 203 -6.34 -8.00 1.62
CA ASP A 203 -5.99 -6.60 1.78
C ASP A 203 -6.18 -5.78 0.50
N SER A 204 -6.06 -6.39 -0.70
CA SER A 204 -6.34 -5.70 -1.96
C SER A 204 -7.80 -5.22 -2.04
N LEU A 205 -8.73 -6.03 -1.50
CA LEU A 205 -10.15 -5.65 -1.38
C LEU A 205 -10.37 -4.61 -0.29
N ALA A 206 -9.68 -4.75 0.85
CA ALA A 206 -9.77 -3.79 1.94
C ALA A 206 -9.15 -2.42 1.57
N ALA A 207 -8.14 -2.39 0.71
CA ALA A 207 -7.48 -1.18 0.21
C ALA A 207 -8.43 -0.29 -0.61
N PHE A 208 -9.36 -0.90 -1.37
CA PHE A 208 -10.40 -0.15 -2.06
C PHE A 208 -11.38 0.54 -1.09
N LEU A 209 -11.74 -0.16 0.00
CA LEU A 209 -12.56 0.42 1.07
C LEU A 209 -11.80 1.55 1.79
N GLN A 210 -10.50 1.34 2.07
CA GLN A 210 -9.61 2.33 2.65
C GLN A 210 -9.62 3.64 1.88
N ILE A 211 -9.18 3.62 0.61
CA ILE A 211 -9.08 4.86 -0.18
C ILE A 211 -10.44 5.55 -0.33
N SER A 212 -11.54 4.77 -0.40
CA SER A 212 -12.90 5.32 -0.43
C SER A 212 -13.24 6.06 0.87
N SER A 213 -12.97 5.45 2.03
CA SER A 213 -13.23 6.08 3.32
C SER A 213 -12.31 7.28 3.58
N ASP A 214 -11.05 7.19 3.19
CA ASP A 214 -10.07 8.28 3.30
C ASP A 214 -10.51 9.51 2.50
N TYR A 215 -10.92 9.31 1.25
CA TYR A 215 -11.44 10.39 0.40
C TYR A 215 -12.72 10.99 1.00
N TYR A 216 -13.67 10.13 1.40
CA TYR A 216 -14.93 10.59 1.96
C TYR A 216 -14.75 11.41 3.23
N ASN A 217 -13.95 10.93 4.18
CA ASN A 217 -13.74 11.58 5.47
C ASN A 217 -13.02 12.93 5.32
N ALA A 218 -12.08 13.04 4.38
CA ALA A 218 -11.34 14.29 4.16
C ALA A 218 -12.13 15.34 3.36
N THR A 219 -13.06 14.91 2.49
CA THR A 219 -13.72 15.83 1.53
C THR A 219 -15.22 16.02 1.76
N GLY A 220 -15.91 15.05 2.36
CA GLY A 220 -17.36 15.01 2.47
C GLY A 220 -18.10 14.79 1.14
N ASP A 221 -17.40 14.47 0.05
CA ASP A 221 -17.96 14.36 -1.30
C ASP A 221 -18.72 13.03 -1.51
N VAL A 222 -19.91 12.93 -0.91
CA VAL A 222 -20.82 11.76 -1.08
C VAL A 222 -21.23 11.59 -2.54
N ALA A 223 -21.48 12.70 -3.25
CA ALA A 223 -22.09 12.67 -4.58
C ALA A 223 -21.21 11.93 -5.61
N PHE A 224 -19.89 12.01 -5.46
CA PHE A 224 -18.93 11.25 -6.25
C PHE A 224 -19.23 9.74 -6.26
N PHE A 225 -19.47 9.14 -5.08
CA PHE A 225 -19.64 7.69 -4.94
C PHE A 225 -20.89 7.14 -5.63
N GLY A 226 -21.92 7.98 -5.85
CA GLY A 226 -23.15 7.58 -6.54
C GLY A 226 -23.10 7.74 -8.06
N LYS A 227 -22.00 8.24 -8.63
CA LYS A 227 -21.98 8.73 -10.02
C LYS A 227 -21.57 7.68 -11.05
N TYR A 228 -20.62 6.82 -10.69
CA TYR A 228 -20.03 5.81 -11.59
C TYR A 228 -20.14 4.41 -10.98
N HIS A 229 -19.09 3.61 -11.11
CA HIS A 229 -19.08 2.18 -10.78
C HIS A 229 -18.86 1.85 -9.29
N TRP A 230 -18.73 2.84 -8.40
CA TRP A 230 -18.36 2.56 -7.01
C TRP A 230 -19.41 1.72 -6.26
N VAL A 231 -20.70 2.09 -6.35
CA VAL A 231 -21.78 1.30 -5.70
C VAL A 231 -21.85 -0.10 -6.28
N GLU A 232 -21.66 -0.25 -7.59
CA GLU A 232 -21.63 -1.53 -8.28
C GLU A 232 -20.47 -2.40 -7.76
N ALA A 233 -19.27 -1.83 -7.67
CA ALA A 233 -18.10 -2.51 -7.13
C ALA A 233 -18.30 -2.94 -5.68
N ILE A 234 -18.84 -2.09 -4.82
CA ILE A 234 -19.15 -2.44 -3.43
C ILE A 234 -20.13 -3.63 -3.38
N ASN A 235 -21.23 -3.59 -4.12
CA ASN A 235 -22.19 -4.69 -4.12
C ASN A 235 -21.55 -5.99 -4.63
N HIS A 236 -20.70 -5.92 -5.67
CA HIS A 236 -19.97 -7.09 -6.17
C HIS A 236 -19.00 -7.66 -5.15
N LEU A 237 -18.25 -6.81 -4.43
CA LEU A 237 -17.39 -7.26 -3.33
C LEU A 237 -18.19 -7.94 -2.22
N PHE A 238 -19.41 -7.49 -1.93
CA PHE A 238 -20.27 -8.12 -0.94
C PHE A 238 -20.67 -9.55 -1.32
N GLU A 239 -20.98 -9.81 -2.59
CA GLU A 239 -21.23 -11.17 -3.08
C GLU A 239 -20.00 -12.08 -2.86
N ILE A 240 -18.81 -11.52 -3.04
CA ILE A 240 -17.54 -12.23 -2.81
C ILE A 240 -17.31 -12.46 -1.33
N PHE A 241 -17.52 -11.45 -0.48
CA PHE A 241 -17.36 -11.59 0.97
C PHE A 241 -18.35 -12.60 1.55
N GLU A 242 -19.59 -12.64 1.07
CA GLU A 242 -20.57 -13.66 1.44
C GLU A 242 -20.10 -15.06 1.03
N THR A 243 -19.58 -15.20 -0.20
CA THR A 243 -19.01 -16.45 -0.69
C THR A 243 -17.83 -16.91 0.16
N LEU A 244 -16.89 -16.01 0.47
CA LEU A 244 -15.70 -16.31 1.27
C LEU A 244 -16.01 -16.61 2.73
N SER A 245 -17.00 -15.92 3.31
CA SER A 245 -17.43 -16.13 4.70
C SER A 245 -18.10 -17.49 4.90
N ALA A 246 -18.78 -18.00 3.86
CA ALA A 246 -19.43 -19.30 3.86
C ALA A 246 -18.48 -20.46 3.46
N ALA A 247 -17.30 -20.15 2.93
CA ALA A 247 -16.37 -21.16 2.43
C ALA A 247 -15.67 -21.92 3.56
N ALA A 248 -15.37 -23.18 3.28
CA ALA A 248 -14.55 -24.08 4.09
C ALA A 248 -13.74 -25.00 3.16
N THR A 249 -12.77 -25.72 3.70
CA THR A 249 -12.14 -26.80 2.92
C THR A 249 -13.07 -28.01 2.77
N TYR A 250 -13.85 -28.33 3.80
CA TYR A 250 -14.73 -29.47 3.84
C TYR A 250 -16.16 -29.06 4.20
N GLU A 251 -17.13 -29.68 3.52
CA GLU A 251 -18.54 -29.69 3.90
C GLU A 251 -18.75 -30.47 5.21
N PRO A 252 -19.90 -30.30 5.91
CA PRO A 252 -20.18 -31.04 7.14
C PRO A 252 -20.16 -32.58 7.00
N ASP A 253 -20.35 -33.11 5.79
CA ASP A 253 -20.27 -34.54 5.48
C ASP A 253 -18.86 -35.04 5.11
N GLY A 254 -17.86 -34.15 5.14
CA GLY A 254 -16.46 -34.43 4.86
C GLY A 254 -16.06 -34.35 3.39
N ARG A 255 -16.97 -33.99 2.47
CA ARG A 255 -16.62 -33.74 1.07
C ARG A 255 -15.80 -32.46 0.93
N VAL A 256 -14.81 -32.47 0.04
CA VAL A 256 -14.05 -31.25 -0.30
C VAL A 256 -14.96 -30.27 -1.02
N GLN A 257 -15.01 -29.02 -0.54
CA GLN A 257 -15.78 -27.96 -1.19
C GLN A 257 -15.00 -27.40 -2.39
N ASN A 258 -15.71 -27.00 -3.45
CA ASN A 258 -15.09 -26.31 -4.56
C ASN A 258 -14.67 -24.91 -4.13
N SER A 259 -13.38 -24.62 -4.22
CA SER A 259 -12.83 -23.31 -3.88
C SER A 259 -13.25 -22.26 -4.91
N SER A 260 -13.66 -21.08 -4.44
CA SER A 260 -13.97 -19.93 -5.31
C SER A 260 -12.74 -19.33 -6.00
N TYR A 261 -11.55 -19.67 -5.51
CA TYR A 261 -10.28 -19.25 -6.09
C TYR A 261 -9.18 -20.30 -5.88
N THR A 262 -8.41 -20.58 -6.92
CA THR A 262 -7.22 -21.45 -6.88
C THR A 262 -6.08 -20.84 -7.67
N PHE A 263 -4.85 -21.10 -7.26
CA PHE A 263 -3.66 -20.56 -7.91
C PHE A 263 -2.48 -21.54 -7.84
N THR A 264 -1.87 -21.83 -8.98
CA THR A 264 -0.55 -22.48 -9.03
C THR A 264 0.38 -21.75 -9.99
N ARG A 265 1.68 -21.83 -9.71
CA ARG A 265 2.76 -21.20 -10.46
C ARG A 265 3.97 -22.12 -10.42
N VAL A 266 4.67 -22.26 -11.54
CA VAL A 266 5.95 -22.95 -11.57
C VAL A 266 7.02 -22.01 -10.99
N SER A 267 7.50 -22.32 -9.79
CA SER A 267 8.50 -21.51 -9.09
C SER A 267 9.44 -22.37 -8.25
N ASN A 268 10.66 -21.87 -8.03
CA ASN A 268 11.62 -22.43 -7.07
C ASN A 268 11.49 -21.79 -5.67
N ARG A 269 10.58 -20.82 -5.50
CA ARG A 269 10.23 -20.21 -4.21
C ARG A 269 8.91 -20.77 -3.73
N ALA A 270 8.90 -21.33 -2.52
CA ALA A 270 7.71 -21.98 -1.96
C ALA A 270 6.54 -21.01 -1.71
N THR A 271 6.83 -19.72 -1.49
CA THR A 271 5.82 -18.68 -1.26
C THR A 271 5.16 -18.19 -2.54
N GLU A 272 5.70 -18.53 -3.71
CA GLU A 272 5.16 -18.08 -5.01
C GLU A 272 4.04 -18.98 -5.54
N THR A 273 3.59 -19.98 -4.77
CA THR A 273 2.52 -20.88 -5.18
C THR A 273 1.73 -21.40 -3.99
N LEU A 274 0.49 -21.86 -4.22
CA LEU A 274 -0.34 -22.45 -3.17
C LEU A 274 -0.17 -23.97 -3.10
N SER A 275 -0.14 -24.50 -1.88
CA SER A 275 -0.15 -25.95 -1.63
C SER A 275 -1.47 -26.61 -2.08
N ASN A 276 -1.51 -27.95 -2.05
CA ASN A 276 -2.71 -28.74 -2.33
C ASN A 276 -3.33 -28.41 -3.70
N ASP A 277 -2.50 -28.48 -4.75
CA ASP A 277 -2.91 -28.25 -6.14
C ASP A 277 -3.63 -26.90 -6.34
N GLY A 278 -3.16 -25.86 -5.64
CA GLY A 278 -3.65 -24.50 -5.78
C GLY A 278 -4.75 -24.10 -4.79
N LEU A 279 -5.11 -24.96 -3.84
CA LEU A 279 -6.14 -24.67 -2.83
C LEU A 279 -5.59 -23.93 -1.61
N GLY A 280 -4.28 -24.03 -1.34
CA GLY A 280 -3.66 -23.62 -0.08
C GLY A 280 -3.91 -24.64 1.03
N ASN A 281 -3.45 -24.35 2.25
CA ASN A 281 -3.64 -25.25 3.40
C ASN A 281 -5.11 -25.25 3.89
N PRO A 282 -5.62 -26.37 4.41
CA PRO A 282 -7.01 -26.45 4.88
C PRO A 282 -7.37 -25.39 5.92
N TYR A 283 -8.62 -24.93 5.87
CA TYR A 283 -9.20 -23.96 6.79
C TYR A 283 -10.64 -24.36 7.17
N ARG A 284 -11.00 -24.10 8.42
CA ARG A 284 -12.30 -24.44 9.01
C ARG A 284 -13.33 -23.35 8.69
N GLY A 285 -14.51 -23.72 8.21
CA GLY A 285 -15.64 -22.79 8.07
C GLY A 285 -16.22 -22.31 9.40
N GLU A 286 -17.17 -21.38 9.33
CA GLU A 286 -17.91 -20.84 10.49
C GLU A 286 -17.04 -20.12 11.54
N THR A 287 -15.86 -19.64 11.16
CA THR A 287 -14.97 -18.84 12.04
C THR A 287 -15.34 -17.36 12.07
N GLY A 288 -16.10 -16.89 11.08
CA GLY A 288 -16.33 -15.47 10.83
C GLY A 288 -15.16 -14.73 10.19
N LEU A 289 -14.02 -15.41 9.98
CA LEU A 289 -12.85 -14.87 9.28
C LEU A 289 -12.95 -15.13 7.78
N LEU A 290 -12.40 -14.24 6.97
CA LEU A 290 -12.28 -14.42 5.53
C LEU A 290 -10.86 -14.86 5.18
N ARG A 291 -10.76 -15.80 4.25
CA ARG A 291 -9.47 -16.30 3.81
C ARG A 291 -8.73 -15.26 2.95
N SER A 292 -7.41 -15.29 3.02
CA SER A 292 -6.48 -14.66 2.09
C SER A 292 -5.57 -15.75 1.54
N ALA A 293 -5.40 -15.85 0.23
CA ALA A 293 -4.49 -16.85 -0.34
C ALA A 293 -3.04 -16.40 -0.19
N PHE A 294 -2.79 -15.13 -0.47
CA PHE A 294 -1.50 -14.47 -0.33
C PHE A 294 -1.55 -13.36 0.73
N ARG A 295 -0.38 -12.93 1.17
CA ARG A 295 -0.15 -11.83 2.12
C ARG A 295 0.04 -10.51 1.36
N PRO A 296 0.08 -9.37 2.07
CA PRO A 296 0.46 -8.08 1.50
C PRO A 296 1.91 -8.02 0.95
N SER A 297 2.72 -9.05 1.18
CA SER A 297 4.05 -9.26 0.59
C SER A 297 4.03 -10.04 -0.72
N ASP A 298 2.83 -10.33 -1.26
CA ASP A 298 2.58 -11.23 -2.39
C ASP A 298 3.05 -12.70 -2.13
N ASP A 299 3.42 -13.06 -0.90
CA ASP A 299 3.77 -14.43 -0.50
C ASP A 299 2.53 -15.24 -0.07
N ALA A 300 2.49 -16.52 -0.41
CA ALA A 300 1.43 -17.43 0.02
C ALA A 300 1.31 -17.49 1.55
N THR A 301 0.08 -17.46 2.05
CA THR A 301 -0.21 -17.67 3.48
C THR A 301 0.14 -19.10 3.90
N ILE A 302 0.57 -19.29 5.16
CA ILE A 302 0.70 -20.65 5.71
C ILE A 302 -0.67 -21.14 6.15
N TYR A 303 -1.37 -20.35 6.97
CA TYR A 303 -2.78 -20.60 7.27
C TYR A 303 -3.62 -19.47 6.68
N GLN A 304 -4.71 -19.82 6.00
CA GLN A 304 -5.38 -18.88 5.11
C GLN A 304 -6.18 -17.80 5.83
N TYR A 305 -6.40 -17.87 7.15
CA TYR A 305 -6.94 -16.74 7.89
C TYR A 305 -5.83 -15.82 8.37
N LEU A 306 -5.41 -14.91 7.49
CA LEU A 306 -4.47 -13.85 7.78
C LEU A 306 -5.13 -12.79 8.66
N ILE A 307 -4.74 -12.74 9.93
CA ILE A 307 -5.35 -11.89 10.95
C ILE A 307 -5.23 -10.40 10.62
N PRO A 308 -4.06 -9.83 10.26
CA PRO A 308 -3.97 -8.40 9.98
C PRO A 308 -4.80 -7.95 8.76
N ALA A 309 -4.95 -8.79 7.73
CA ALA A 309 -5.84 -8.47 6.61
C ALA A 309 -7.33 -8.50 7.02
N ASN A 310 -7.72 -9.42 7.91
CA ASN A 310 -9.06 -9.42 8.51
C ASN A 310 -9.29 -8.20 9.41
N MET A 311 -8.26 -7.74 10.13
CA MET A 311 -8.33 -6.48 10.91
C MET A 311 -8.58 -5.28 9.98
N MET A 312 -7.79 -5.16 8.91
CA MET A 312 -7.94 -4.09 7.92
C MET A 312 -9.35 -4.10 7.29
N LEU A 313 -9.82 -5.27 6.85
CA LEU A 313 -11.15 -5.40 6.27
C LEU A 313 -12.25 -4.99 7.26
N ALA A 314 -12.21 -5.50 8.50
CA ALA A 314 -13.22 -5.16 9.50
C ALA A 314 -13.28 -3.65 9.78
N HIS A 315 -12.13 -2.99 9.91
CA HIS A 315 -12.07 -1.54 10.11
C HIS A 315 -12.67 -0.79 8.92
N TYR A 316 -12.23 -1.08 7.70
CA TYR A 316 -12.67 -0.30 6.55
C TYR A 316 -14.10 -0.63 6.09
N LEU A 317 -14.63 -1.82 6.41
CA LEU A 317 -16.07 -2.05 6.31
C LEU A 317 -16.87 -1.07 7.17
N GLU A 318 -16.44 -0.83 8.42
CA GLU A 318 -17.08 0.14 9.31
C GLU A 318 -16.90 1.58 8.82
N ALA A 319 -15.70 1.93 8.37
CA ALA A 319 -15.38 3.27 7.91
C ALA A 319 -16.09 3.66 6.59
N THR A 320 -16.36 2.68 5.72
CA THR A 320 -16.99 2.90 4.41
C THR A 320 -18.53 2.80 4.49
N ALA A 321 -19.10 2.10 5.46
CA ALA A 321 -20.56 1.96 5.63
C ALA A 321 -21.34 3.29 5.65
N PRO A 322 -20.86 4.40 6.25
CA PRO A 322 -21.52 5.70 6.21
C PRO A 322 -21.71 6.26 4.79
N ILE A 323 -20.82 5.94 3.85
CA ILE A 323 -20.93 6.39 2.44
C ILE A 323 -22.18 5.78 1.80
N MET A 324 -22.34 4.47 1.93
CA MET A 324 -23.52 3.75 1.43
C MET A 324 -24.81 4.28 2.06
N LEU A 325 -24.79 4.59 3.36
CA LEU A 325 -25.95 5.17 4.04
C LEU A 325 -26.30 6.56 3.50
N ALA A 326 -25.30 7.39 3.21
CA ALA A 326 -25.47 8.77 2.75
C ALA A 326 -26.01 8.89 1.32
N LEU A 327 -25.86 7.86 0.48
CA LEU A 327 -26.37 7.82 -0.90
C LEU A 327 -27.91 7.69 -1.01
N ASN A 328 -28.62 7.56 0.12
CA ASN A 328 -30.09 7.68 0.23
C ASN A 328 -30.92 6.78 -0.71
N GLY A 329 -30.61 5.48 -0.75
CA GLY A 329 -31.41 4.45 -1.44
C GLY A 329 -31.58 3.19 -0.59
N SER A 330 -32.72 2.50 -0.71
CA SER A 330 -33.04 1.32 0.12
C SER A 330 -32.00 0.22 0.00
N THR A 331 -31.48 -0.04 -1.21
CA THR A 331 -30.40 -1.01 -1.43
C THR A 331 -29.12 -0.59 -0.73
N CYS A 332 -28.75 0.69 -0.82
CA CYS A 332 -27.52 1.17 -0.20
C CYS A 332 -27.58 1.13 1.34
N SER A 333 -28.76 1.38 1.93
CA SER A 333 -28.99 1.19 3.36
C SER A 333 -28.85 -0.27 3.81
N VAL A 334 -29.28 -1.22 2.98
CA VAL A 334 -29.11 -2.66 3.27
C VAL A 334 -27.64 -3.04 3.21
N THR A 335 -26.92 -2.66 2.14
CA THR A 335 -25.48 -2.94 2.02
C THR A 335 -24.69 -2.30 3.17
N SER A 336 -25.03 -1.06 3.56
CA SER A 336 -24.43 -0.39 4.72
C SER A 336 -24.60 -1.22 6.01
N ALA A 337 -25.80 -1.75 6.25
CA ALA A 337 -26.04 -2.62 7.41
C ALA A 337 -25.27 -3.95 7.31
N GLN A 338 -25.16 -4.54 6.12
CA GLN A 338 -24.35 -5.74 5.87
C GLN A 338 -22.86 -5.50 6.15
N MET A 339 -22.32 -4.32 5.79
CA MET A 339 -20.95 -3.93 6.11
C MET A 339 -20.66 -3.95 7.61
N ILE A 340 -21.52 -3.30 8.39
CA ILE A 340 -21.39 -3.27 9.86
C ILE A 340 -21.51 -4.67 10.45
N GLN A 341 -22.46 -5.47 9.96
CA GLN A 341 -22.66 -6.84 10.46
C GLN A 341 -21.48 -7.76 10.14
N LEU A 342 -20.91 -7.64 8.95
CA LEU A 342 -19.74 -8.41 8.53
C LEU A 342 -18.51 -8.01 9.35
N ALA A 343 -18.25 -6.70 9.52
CA ALA A 343 -17.17 -6.21 10.37
C ALA A 343 -17.26 -6.75 11.82
N ALA A 344 -18.45 -6.69 12.43
CA ALA A 344 -18.69 -7.25 13.76
C ALA A 344 -18.49 -8.77 13.81
N THR A 345 -18.75 -9.48 12.71
CA THR A 345 -18.52 -10.93 12.59
C THR A 345 -17.04 -11.25 12.51
N ILE A 346 -16.29 -10.52 11.68
CA ILE A 346 -14.83 -10.66 11.56
C ILE A 346 -14.15 -10.33 12.89
N ARG A 347 -14.54 -9.24 13.58
CA ARG A 347 -13.99 -8.88 14.90
C ARG A 347 -14.21 -10.00 15.94
N ARG A 348 -15.38 -10.63 15.95
CA ARG A 348 -15.64 -11.81 16.81
C ARG A 348 -14.77 -13.00 16.41
N GLY A 349 -14.62 -13.26 15.11
CA GLY A 349 -13.72 -14.30 14.60
C GLY A 349 -12.27 -14.08 15.01
N ILE A 350 -11.77 -12.83 14.94
CA ILE A 350 -10.43 -12.48 15.40
C ILE A 350 -10.30 -12.70 16.91
N ALA A 351 -11.29 -12.30 17.70
CA ALA A 351 -11.25 -12.49 19.15
C ALA A 351 -11.27 -13.97 19.56
N GLU A 352 -12.01 -14.82 18.84
CA GLU A 352 -12.16 -16.25 19.15
C GLU A 352 -10.99 -17.09 18.62
N TYR A 353 -10.54 -16.82 17.40
CA TYR A 353 -9.57 -17.66 16.69
C TYR A 353 -8.20 -17.01 16.52
N GLY A 354 -8.14 -15.67 16.41
CA GLY A 354 -6.92 -14.91 16.14
C GLY A 354 -6.10 -14.56 17.37
N ILE A 355 -6.63 -14.73 18.59
CA ILE A 355 -5.92 -14.48 19.85
C ILE A 355 -5.49 -15.80 20.47
N VAL A 356 -4.19 -15.91 20.79
CA VAL A 356 -3.59 -17.11 21.38
C VAL A 356 -2.76 -16.78 22.61
N THR A 357 -2.54 -17.78 23.48
CA THR A 357 -1.74 -17.61 24.69
C THR A 357 -0.29 -18.04 24.48
N ILE A 358 0.65 -17.09 24.55
CA ILE A 358 2.10 -17.33 24.48
C ILE A 358 2.76 -16.84 25.76
N GLY A 359 3.44 -17.75 26.49
CA GLY A 359 4.13 -17.40 27.73
C GLY A 359 3.21 -16.82 28.82
N GLY A 360 1.93 -17.21 28.82
CA GLY A 360 0.92 -16.71 29.77
C GLY A 360 0.27 -15.38 29.40
N LYS A 361 0.60 -14.80 28.23
CA LYS A 361 0.02 -13.56 27.71
C LYS A 361 -0.83 -13.83 26.47
N GLN A 362 -1.92 -13.10 26.31
CA GLN A 362 -2.69 -13.10 25.08
C GLN A 362 -1.97 -12.26 24.02
N VAL A 363 -1.82 -12.80 22.81
CA VAL A 363 -1.24 -12.14 21.65
C VAL A 363 -2.06 -12.47 20.41
N TYR A 364 -2.04 -11.60 19.40
CA TYR A 364 -2.57 -11.91 18.09
C TYR A 364 -1.61 -12.85 17.36
N ALA A 365 -2.14 -13.93 16.79
CA ALA A 365 -1.44 -14.74 15.80
C ALA A 365 -1.43 -14.00 14.46
N TYR A 366 -0.41 -14.26 13.63
CA TYR A 366 -0.33 -13.68 12.29
C TYR A 366 -1.32 -14.37 11.34
N GLU A 367 -1.37 -15.70 11.40
CA GLU A 367 -2.26 -16.54 10.59
C GLU A 367 -2.82 -17.68 11.43
N VAL A 368 -4.07 -18.07 11.16
CA VAL A 368 -4.74 -19.21 11.80
C VAL A 368 -5.53 -20.04 10.80
N ASP A 369 -5.85 -21.29 11.14
CA ASP A 369 -6.64 -22.20 10.29
C ASP A 369 -8.08 -22.44 10.79
N GLY A 370 -8.40 -21.97 12.00
CA GLY A 370 -9.67 -22.21 12.68
C GLY A 370 -9.82 -23.60 13.32
N TYR A 371 -8.87 -24.51 13.08
CA TYR A 371 -8.77 -25.82 13.74
C TYR A 371 -7.93 -25.79 15.02
N GLY A 372 -7.15 -24.72 15.21
CA GLY A 372 -6.34 -24.48 16.40
C GLY A 372 -4.86 -24.26 16.11
N SER A 373 -4.45 -24.32 14.84
CA SER A 373 -3.08 -23.95 14.45
C SER A 373 -2.94 -22.44 14.35
N ALA A 374 -1.80 -21.92 14.79
CA ALA A 374 -1.48 -20.51 14.77
C ALA A 374 -0.02 -20.29 14.38
N ASN A 375 0.22 -19.33 13.47
CA ASN A 375 1.54 -18.87 13.10
C ASN A 375 1.90 -17.62 13.92
N ILE A 376 3.01 -17.67 14.66
CA ILE A 376 3.46 -16.59 15.54
C ILE A 376 4.66 -15.90 14.90
N MET A 377 4.38 -14.84 14.15
CA MET A 377 5.35 -13.99 13.47
C MET A 377 4.73 -12.61 13.21
N ASP A 378 5.45 -11.75 12.50
CA ASP A 378 4.85 -10.66 11.73
C ASP A 378 5.65 -10.49 10.43
N ASP A 379 5.05 -9.78 9.48
CA ASP A 379 5.66 -9.40 8.22
C ASP A 379 5.72 -7.87 8.12
N ALA A 380 6.61 -7.34 7.28
CA ALA A 380 6.81 -5.90 7.13
C ALA A 380 5.70 -5.20 6.35
N ASN A 381 5.04 -5.89 5.41
CA ASN A 381 4.04 -5.30 4.56
C ASN A 381 2.74 -5.00 5.33
N ILE A 382 2.14 -3.83 5.07
CA ILE A 382 0.87 -3.42 5.68
C ILE A 382 -0.29 -3.96 4.83
N PRO A 383 -1.33 -4.59 5.43
CA PRO A 383 -1.55 -4.75 6.87
C PRO A 383 -0.67 -5.81 7.54
N SER A 384 0.00 -5.39 8.63
CA SER A 384 0.72 -6.25 9.56
C SER A 384 0.10 -6.19 10.96
N LEU A 385 0.49 -7.08 11.87
CA LEU A 385 0.04 -7.01 13.25
C LEU A 385 0.59 -5.73 13.93
N LEU A 386 1.83 -5.35 13.62
CA LEU A 386 2.44 -4.12 14.12
C LEU A 386 1.66 -2.87 13.69
N SER A 387 1.09 -2.87 12.47
CA SER A 387 0.35 -1.73 11.91
C SER A 387 -1.12 -1.63 12.37
N ALA A 388 -1.62 -2.55 13.20
CA ALA A 388 -3.04 -2.55 13.59
C ALA A 388 -3.56 -1.20 14.16
N PRO A 389 -2.81 -0.47 15.01
CA PRO A 389 -3.23 0.87 15.45
C PRO A 389 -3.13 1.93 14.34
N PHE A 390 -2.11 1.84 13.47
CA PHE A 390 -1.97 2.75 12.33
C PHE A 390 -3.16 2.66 11.36
N LEU A 391 -3.70 1.46 11.18
CA LEU A 391 -4.91 1.21 10.40
C LEU A 391 -6.20 1.67 11.11
N GLY A 392 -6.15 2.10 12.37
CA GLY A 392 -7.33 2.45 13.16
C GLY A 392 -8.17 1.26 13.63
N TYR A 393 -7.64 0.01 13.56
CA TYR A 393 -8.40 -1.18 13.96
C TYR A 393 -8.63 -1.26 15.48
N LEU A 394 -7.61 -0.89 16.26
CA LEU A 394 -7.59 -0.89 17.72
C LEU A 394 -6.78 0.30 18.28
N ASP A 395 -6.95 0.58 19.57
CA ASP A 395 -6.14 1.59 20.26
C ASP A 395 -4.71 1.09 20.45
N VAL A 396 -3.72 1.97 20.32
CA VAL A 396 -2.31 1.62 20.53
C VAL A 396 -2.04 1.04 21.93
N ASN A 397 -2.86 1.35 22.94
CA ASN A 397 -2.73 0.84 24.29
C ASN A 397 -3.51 -0.46 24.57
N ASP A 398 -4.13 -1.07 23.56
CA ASP A 398 -4.79 -2.37 23.73
C ASP A 398 -3.81 -3.40 24.31
N GLU A 399 -4.24 -4.14 25.34
CA GLU A 399 -3.37 -5.03 26.11
C GLU A 399 -2.84 -6.18 25.24
N VAL A 400 -3.69 -6.75 24.38
CA VAL A 400 -3.31 -7.85 23.49
C VAL A 400 -2.35 -7.33 22.42
N TYR A 401 -2.60 -6.16 21.86
CA TYR A 401 -1.68 -5.49 20.93
C TYR A 401 -0.33 -5.22 21.59
N GLN A 402 -0.27 -4.66 22.80
CA GLN A 402 1.00 -4.36 23.47
C GLN A 402 1.80 -5.63 23.78
N ASN A 403 1.13 -6.72 24.19
CA ASN A 403 1.78 -8.02 24.34
C ASN A 403 2.28 -8.56 22.99
N THR A 404 1.50 -8.38 21.92
CA THR A 404 1.86 -8.76 20.56
C THR A 404 3.07 -7.96 20.09
N ARG A 405 3.03 -6.62 20.10
CA ARG A 405 4.14 -5.72 19.75
C ARG A 405 5.44 -6.10 20.46
N ALA A 406 5.40 -6.36 21.77
CA ALA A 406 6.57 -6.78 22.52
C ALA A 406 7.16 -8.11 22.03
N LEU A 407 6.31 -9.08 21.64
CA LEU A 407 6.72 -10.33 21.02
C LEU A 407 7.32 -10.09 19.63
N LEU A 408 6.65 -9.29 18.81
CA LEU A 408 7.03 -9.03 17.42
C LEU A 408 8.38 -8.33 17.27
N LEU A 409 8.73 -7.48 18.24
CA LEU A 409 9.99 -6.72 18.31
C LEU A 409 11.04 -7.43 19.17
N SER A 410 11.00 -8.76 19.21
CA SER A 410 11.95 -9.61 19.97
C SER A 410 12.41 -10.81 19.15
N ASP A 411 13.32 -11.61 19.69
CA ASP A 411 13.79 -12.86 19.07
C ASP A 411 12.72 -13.96 18.98
N ARG A 412 11.52 -13.69 19.50
CA ARG A 412 10.34 -14.55 19.39
C ARG A 412 9.63 -14.43 18.05
N ASN A 413 9.84 -13.35 17.32
CA ASN A 413 9.42 -13.25 15.92
C ASN A 413 10.55 -13.75 15.02
N PRO A 414 10.36 -14.82 14.24
CA PRO A 414 11.40 -15.36 13.36
C PRO A 414 11.87 -14.37 12.29
N TYR A 415 11.05 -13.37 11.95
CA TYR A 415 11.37 -12.33 10.98
C TYR A 415 11.70 -10.98 11.60
N PHE A 416 11.90 -10.90 12.92
CA PHE A 416 12.52 -9.72 13.53
C PHE A 416 14.04 -9.80 13.39
N MET A 417 14.55 -9.04 12.44
CA MET A 417 15.95 -9.09 12.04
C MET A 417 16.72 -8.00 12.79
N ARG A 418 17.95 -8.34 13.20
CA ARG A 418 18.76 -7.47 14.07
C ARG A 418 20.17 -7.36 13.52
N GLY A 419 20.65 -6.13 13.38
CA GLY A 419 22.01 -5.84 13.00
C GLY A 419 22.35 -4.36 13.15
N PRO A 420 23.63 -4.01 12.93
CA PRO A 420 24.15 -2.67 13.18
C PRO A 420 23.65 -1.61 12.19
N VAL A 421 23.16 -2.00 11.00
CA VAL A 421 22.63 -1.07 10.00
C VAL A 421 21.18 -0.71 10.33
N ILE A 422 20.34 -1.73 10.49
CA ILE A 422 18.91 -1.60 10.75
C ILE A 422 18.44 -2.83 11.54
N SER A 423 17.46 -2.63 12.42
CA SER A 423 16.81 -3.71 13.16
C SER A 423 15.30 -3.54 13.08
N ALA A 424 14.66 -4.33 12.23
CA ALA A 424 13.24 -4.23 11.93
C ALA A 424 12.66 -5.59 11.54
N VAL A 425 11.34 -5.67 11.47
CA VAL A 425 10.65 -6.83 10.87
C VAL A 425 10.94 -6.84 9.35
N GLY A 426 11.20 -8.03 8.81
CA GLY A 426 11.22 -8.28 7.37
C GLY A 426 10.15 -9.30 7.01
N GLY A 427 10.51 -10.31 6.22
CA GLY A 427 9.59 -11.38 5.83
C GLY A 427 10.28 -12.49 5.04
N PRO A 428 9.54 -13.53 4.62
CA PRO A 428 10.07 -14.57 3.76
C PRO A 428 10.37 -14.09 2.34
N HIS A 429 9.79 -12.97 1.89
CA HIS A 429 9.92 -12.45 0.52
C HIS A 429 11.38 -12.26 0.06
N ASN A 430 12.18 -11.52 0.83
CA ASN A 430 13.63 -11.39 0.63
C ASN A 430 14.43 -12.34 1.55
N GLY A 431 13.76 -12.94 2.54
CA GLY A 431 14.33 -13.95 3.42
C GLY A 431 15.11 -13.38 4.62
N PRO A 432 15.67 -14.27 5.46
CA PRO A 432 16.36 -13.88 6.69
C PRO A 432 17.55 -12.96 6.45
N GLY A 433 17.68 -11.92 7.28
CA GLY A 433 18.79 -10.96 7.24
C GLY A 433 18.45 -9.65 6.51
N TYR A 434 17.36 -9.61 5.74
CA TYR A 434 16.84 -8.43 5.03
C TYR A 434 15.67 -7.76 5.77
N ALA A 435 15.97 -6.76 6.59
CA ALA A 435 14.96 -6.00 7.33
C ALA A 435 14.34 -4.92 6.44
N TRP A 436 13.06 -4.64 6.65
CA TRP A 436 12.33 -3.67 5.81
C TRP A 436 12.18 -2.33 6.55
N PRO A 437 12.63 -1.21 5.95
CA PRO A 437 12.41 0.13 6.51
C PRO A 437 10.94 0.45 6.79
N MET A 438 10.03 -0.08 5.97
CA MET A 438 8.58 0.08 6.16
C MET A 438 8.13 -0.37 7.57
N ALA A 439 8.62 -1.50 8.07
CA ALA A 439 8.30 -1.94 9.43
C ALA A 439 8.87 -1.01 10.52
N SER A 440 10.04 -0.39 10.26
CA SER A 440 10.61 0.62 11.17
C SER A 440 9.75 1.89 11.21
N ILE A 441 9.24 2.32 10.06
CA ILE A 441 8.33 3.46 9.94
C ILE A 441 7.03 3.19 10.71
N VAL A 442 6.42 2.02 10.51
CA VAL A 442 5.22 1.60 11.26
C VAL A 442 5.51 1.53 12.76
N ARG A 443 6.68 1.01 13.16
CA ARG A 443 7.10 0.96 14.56
C ARG A 443 7.13 2.35 15.21
N ILE A 444 7.59 3.37 14.47
CA ILE A 444 7.58 4.77 14.90
C ILE A 444 6.14 5.30 15.00
N LEU A 445 5.34 5.12 13.94
CA LEU A 445 3.94 5.57 13.89
C LEU A 445 3.07 5.00 15.02
N THR A 446 3.48 3.86 15.57
CA THR A 446 2.76 3.14 16.62
C THR A 446 3.51 3.16 17.97
N SER A 447 4.40 4.13 18.18
CA SER A 447 5.12 4.32 19.44
C SER A 447 4.88 5.71 20.05
N ASP A 448 4.86 5.73 21.38
CA ASP A 448 4.96 6.96 22.19
C ASP A 448 6.30 7.08 22.94
N ASN A 449 7.21 6.11 22.75
CA ASN A 449 8.52 6.12 23.38
C ASN A 449 9.52 6.92 22.53
N ASP A 450 9.87 8.13 22.98
CA ASP A 450 10.77 9.04 22.27
C ASP A 450 12.16 8.42 21.98
N THR A 451 12.66 7.53 22.84
CA THR A 451 13.95 6.84 22.60
C THR A 451 13.82 5.83 21.46
N GLU A 452 12.77 5.01 21.48
CA GLU A 452 12.48 4.07 20.39
C GLU A 452 12.34 4.82 19.06
N ILE A 453 11.56 5.90 19.04
CA ILE A 453 11.34 6.70 17.83
C ILE A 453 12.66 7.26 17.30
N THR A 454 13.46 7.89 18.17
CA THR A 454 14.74 8.50 17.79
C THR A 454 15.71 7.46 17.23
N GLU A 455 15.84 6.30 17.88
CA GLU A 455 16.73 5.24 17.44
C GLU A 455 16.31 4.65 16.09
N GLN A 456 15.02 4.40 15.89
CA GLN A 456 14.50 3.88 14.62
C GLN A 456 14.65 4.89 13.48
N LEU A 457 14.42 6.18 13.75
CA LEU A 457 14.61 7.24 12.75
C LEU A 457 16.08 7.34 12.34
N GLY A 458 17.01 7.23 13.30
CA GLY A 458 18.44 7.18 13.03
C GLY A 458 18.85 5.97 12.20
N MET A 459 18.28 4.78 12.47
CA MET A 459 18.53 3.57 11.66
C MET A 459 18.05 3.73 10.22
N ILE A 460 16.84 4.24 10.00
CA ILE A 460 16.32 4.52 8.64
C ILE A 460 17.25 5.47 7.89
N LEU A 461 17.67 6.55 8.54
CA LEU A 461 18.57 7.54 7.93
C LEU A 461 19.94 6.94 7.58
N ASN A 462 20.43 6.00 8.39
CA ASN A 462 21.70 5.30 8.19
C ASN A 462 21.66 4.17 7.14
N SER A 463 20.49 3.83 6.62
CA SER A 463 20.32 2.63 5.79
C SER A 463 19.95 2.95 4.33
N THR A 464 20.21 4.17 3.87
CA THR A 464 19.81 4.61 2.51
C THR A 464 20.88 4.36 1.43
N ASP A 465 22.05 3.81 1.79
CA ASP A 465 23.26 3.70 0.95
C ASP A 465 23.75 5.06 0.37
N GLY A 466 23.35 6.16 1.02
CA GLY A 466 23.61 7.51 0.56
C GLY A 466 22.77 7.94 -0.65
N LEU A 467 21.83 7.11 -1.12
CA LEU A 467 20.89 7.47 -2.19
C LEU A 467 19.80 8.41 -1.67
N GLY A 468 19.49 8.41 -0.38
CA GLY A 468 18.45 9.28 0.17
C GLY A 468 17.03 8.92 -0.29
N LEU A 469 16.75 7.63 -0.42
CA LEU A 469 15.42 7.04 -0.63
C LEU A 469 15.21 5.90 0.36
N ILE A 470 13.96 5.46 0.51
CA ILE A 470 13.59 4.29 1.29
C ILE A 470 13.55 3.06 0.38
N HIS A 471 14.36 2.05 0.71
CA HIS A 471 14.42 0.78 0.00
C HIS A 471 13.35 -0.19 0.48
N GLU A 472 13.07 -1.26 -0.28
CA GLU A 472 12.17 -2.35 0.14
C GLU A 472 12.74 -3.08 1.35
N SER A 473 13.94 -3.65 1.21
CA SER A 473 14.62 -4.41 2.25
C SER A 473 16.12 -4.14 2.24
N ILE A 474 16.76 -4.31 3.40
CA ILE A 474 18.16 -3.98 3.61
C ILE A 474 18.82 -5.07 4.45
N ASN A 475 19.98 -5.54 4.00
CA ASN A 475 20.81 -6.44 4.79
C ASN A 475 21.21 -5.76 6.11
N THR A 476 20.80 -6.35 7.23
CA THR A 476 21.00 -5.82 8.58
C THR A 476 22.46 -5.55 8.96
N PHE A 477 23.43 -6.13 8.23
CA PHE A 477 24.87 -5.92 8.42
C PHE A 477 25.55 -5.16 7.28
N ASN A 478 24.88 -4.89 6.16
CA ASN A 478 25.47 -4.22 5.00
C ASN A 478 24.44 -3.33 4.27
N GLN A 479 24.51 -2.01 4.48
CA GLN A 479 23.57 -1.08 3.85
C GLN A 479 23.66 -1.03 2.31
N THR A 480 24.76 -1.49 1.71
CA THR A 480 24.94 -1.50 0.24
C THR A 480 24.25 -2.70 -0.42
N ASP A 481 23.70 -3.62 0.37
CA ASP A 481 22.99 -4.82 -0.07
C ASP A 481 21.52 -4.67 0.31
N TYR A 482 20.74 -4.17 -0.63
CA TYR A 482 19.34 -3.80 -0.47
C TYR A 482 18.55 -4.15 -1.73
N THR A 483 17.22 -4.17 -1.62
CA THR A 483 16.31 -4.43 -2.73
C THR A 483 15.45 -3.21 -3.04
N ARG A 484 15.08 -3.05 -4.32
CA ARG A 484 14.26 -1.95 -4.90
C ARG A 484 14.70 -0.55 -4.47
N GLN A 485 15.46 0.10 -5.35
CA GLN A 485 15.87 1.51 -5.22
C GLN A 485 14.67 2.47 -5.26
N TRP A 486 13.63 2.11 -6.02
CA TRP A 486 12.43 2.91 -6.21
C TRP A 486 11.21 2.17 -5.68
N PHE A 487 10.89 2.44 -4.41
CA PHE A 487 9.67 1.93 -3.79
C PHE A 487 8.81 3.10 -3.31
N SER A 488 7.93 3.56 -4.20
CA SER A 488 7.14 4.78 -4.01
C SER A 488 6.23 4.73 -2.77
N TRP A 489 5.69 3.56 -2.44
CA TRP A 489 4.89 3.39 -1.22
C TRP A 489 5.71 3.64 0.06
N ALA A 490 6.85 2.99 0.22
CA ALA A 490 7.68 3.16 1.43
C ALA A 490 8.21 4.60 1.56
N ASN A 491 8.51 5.25 0.44
CA ASN A 491 8.88 6.67 0.39
C ASN A 491 7.75 7.58 0.88
N GLY A 492 6.52 7.38 0.40
CA GLY A 492 5.33 8.12 0.84
C GLY A 492 5.06 7.92 2.34
N LEU A 493 5.12 6.67 2.81
CA LEU A 493 4.89 6.31 4.22
C LEU A 493 5.91 6.99 5.15
N PHE A 494 7.19 7.07 4.75
CA PHE A 494 8.20 7.81 5.50
C PHE A 494 7.84 9.29 5.63
N GLY A 495 7.43 9.93 4.53
CA GLY A 495 7.04 11.33 4.56
C GLY A 495 5.79 11.58 5.40
N GLN A 496 4.80 10.67 5.36
CA GLN A 496 3.63 10.71 6.24
C GLN A 496 4.04 10.64 7.72
N MET A 497 4.97 9.76 8.07
CA MET A 497 5.52 9.66 9.42
C MET A 497 6.21 10.96 9.87
N ILE A 498 6.94 11.64 8.99
CA ILE A 498 7.56 12.93 9.33
C ILE A 498 6.49 13.98 9.65
N LEU A 499 5.39 14.05 8.89
CA LEU A 499 4.29 14.96 9.19
C LEU A 499 3.59 14.61 10.52
N ASP A 500 3.36 13.33 10.79
CA ASP A 500 2.79 12.87 12.06
C ASP A 500 3.70 13.22 13.27
N LEU A 501 5.01 13.00 13.15
CA LEU A 501 5.96 13.39 14.19
C LEU A 501 6.05 14.90 14.37
N GLN A 502 5.88 15.68 13.31
CA GLN A 502 5.84 17.15 13.40
C GLN A 502 4.68 17.60 14.31
N ASP A 503 3.53 16.94 14.21
CA ASP A 503 2.35 17.26 15.02
C ASP A 503 2.47 16.73 16.46
N ARG A 504 2.86 15.47 16.64
CA ARG A 504 2.84 14.81 17.97
C ARG A 504 4.13 14.95 18.77
N LYS A 505 5.28 14.98 18.10
CA LYS A 505 6.62 14.86 18.71
C LYS A 505 7.67 15.79 18.05
N PRO A 506 7.39 17.09 17.87
CA PRO A 506 8.28 18.00 17.12
C PRO A 506 9.69 18.09 17.69
N GLN A 507 9.86 17.84 19.00
CA GLN A 507 11.18 17.81 19.65
C GLN A 507 12.09 16.71 19.10
N ILE A 508 11.54 15.61 18.57
CA ILE A 508 12.33 14.54 17.96
C ILE A 508 12.90 14.99 16.62
N LEU A 509 12.08 15.65 15.80
CA LEU A 509 12.51 16.18 14.51
C LEU A 509 13.54 17.32 14.64
N ALA A 510 13.52 18.04 15.76
CA ALA A 510 14.51 19.08 16.07
C ALA A 510 15.88 18.54 16.51
N GLN A 511 16.02 17.22 16.72
CA GLN A 511 17.30 16.61 17.06
C GLN A 511 18.26 16.63 15.86
N SER A 512 19.55 16.53 16.16
CA SER A 512 20.59 16.32 15.15
C SER A 512 21.01 14.86 15.14
N PHE A 513 21.07 14.27 13.95
CA PHE A 513 21.53 12.91 13.68
C PHE A 513 22.93 12.90 13.04
N GLN A 514 23.68 13.99 13.20
CA GLN A 514 24.98 14.25 12.60
C GLN A 514 26.14 13.63 13.37
#